data_AF-L8TRM8-F1
#
_entry.id   AF-L8TRM8-F1
#
_cell.length_a   1.000
_cell.length_b   1.000
_cell.length_c   1.000
_cell.angle_alpha   90.00
_cell.angle_beta   90.00
_cell.angle_gamma   90.00
#
_symmetry.space_group_name_H-M   'P 1'
#
loop_
_entity.id
_entity.type
_entity.pdbx_description
1 polymer ?
#
loop_
_entity_poly.entity_id
_entity_poly.type
_entity_poly.pdbx_seq_one_letter_code
_entity_poly.pdbx_strand_id
1 'polypeptide(L)'
;MLGTLAATALLAMTITACGGTSAPATGSQAATGAPAATTASAPTPTPTPTPKAYTAEELSAVLAQLQDSSGRKLSVMASSDLAGSIEQGKALIASMDVQPAECKEMAASTGVPALDGVVMAAGQSLDAAAGSMTMLTLATGLDEAFVAGTAAQEQQLAACSAMTMTVSGVTADVTLTPLDAVGTIPGTLAFRTDTFLSDGQVQSVITAQALQQGVLFTAVAAGGESEAEAVARTGALLDSAAALLK
;
A
#
# COMPACT_ATOMS: atom_id res chain seq x y z
N MET A 1 -27.81 -1.54 -34.93
CA MET A 1 -28.00 -2.97 -35.24
C MET A 1 -28.55 -3.63 -33.99
N LEU A 2 -29.77 -4.18 -34.05
CA LEU A 2 -30.37 -4.96 -32.97
C LEU A 2 -29.72 -6.34 -32.93
N GLY A 3 -29.23 -6.75 -31.77
CA GLY A 3 -28.73 -8.09 -31.49
C GLY A 3 -29.34 -8.64 -30.20
N THR A 4 -30.35 -9.48 -30.36
CA THR A 4 -30.99 -10.33 -29.34
C THR A 4 -30.03 -11.40 -28.82
N LEU A 5 -29.99 -11.65 -27.50
CA LEU A 5 -29.57 -12.93 -26.93
C LEU A 5 -30.40 -13.23 -25.67
N ALA A 6 -30.84 -14.49 -25.59
CA ALA A 6 -31.93 -14.99 -24.78
C ALA A 6 -31.47 -15.63 -23.46
N ALA A 7 -32.46 -15.83 -22.58
CA ALA A 7 -32.43 -16.49 -21.28
C ALA A 7 -31.81 -17.90 -21.28
N THR A 8 -31.40 -18.45 -20.11
CA THR A 8 -32.22 -19.30 -19.21
C THR A 8 -31.39 -19.91 -18.05
N ALA A 9 -32.07 -20.10 -16.92
CA ALA A 9 -32.04 -21.26 -16.00
C ALA A 9 -31.14 -21.28 -14.74
N LEU A 10 -31.85 -21.43 -13.61
CA LEU A 10 -31.44 -21.77 -12.24
C LEU A 10 -30.73 -23.13 -12.13
N LEU A 11 -29.94 -23.28 -11.06
CA LEU A 11 -29.95 -24.48 -10.21
C LEU A 11 -29.49 -24.13 -8.78
N ALA A 12 -30.38 -24.39 -7.81
CA ALA A 12 -30.08 -24.50 -6.40
C ALA A 12 -29.79 -25.98 -6.07
N MET A 13 -28.79 -26.25 -5.22
CA MET A 13 -28.74 -27.49 -4.42
C MET A 13 -28.07 -27.21 -3.07
N THR A 14 -28.73 -27.76 -2.05
CA THR A 14 -28.44 -27.78 -0.61
C THR A 14 -27.44 -28.90 -0.26
N ILE A 15 -26.92 -28.92 0.97
CA ILE A 15 -27.02 -30.04 1.94
C ILE A 15 -26.08 -29.85 3.16
N THR A 16 -26.66 -30.24 4.29
CA THR A 16 -26.26 -30.37 5.70
C THR A 16 -25.33 -31.56 6.04
N ALA A 17 -24.53 -31.47 7.11
CA ALA A 17 -24.22 -32.52 8.12
C ALA A 17 -23.34 -31.89 9.23
N CYS A 18 -23.60 -31.88 10.55
CA CYS A 18 -24.17 -32.81 11.55
C CYS A 18 -23.16 -33.83 12.14
N GLY A 19 -22.99 -33.78 13.47
CA GLY A 19 -22.47 -34.86 14.33
C GLY A 19 -20.97 -34.74 14.69
N GLY A 20 -20.52 -34.91 15.93
CA GLY A 20 -21.20 -35.38 17.13
C GLY A 20 -20.25 -35.49 18.33
N THR A 21 -20.88 -35.43 19.50
CA THR A 21 -20.45 -35.52 20.90
C THR A 21 -19.54 -36.71 21.26
N SER A 22 -18.65 -36.51 22.25
CA SER A 22 -18.30 -37.54 23.25
C SER A 22 -17.74 -36.94 24.55
N ALA A 23 -18.53 -37.01 25.60
CA ALA A 23 -18.15 -37.15 27.00
C ALA A 23 -19.10 -38.23 27.60
N PRO A 24 -18.90 -38.82 28.79
CA PRO A 24 -17.86 -38.61 29.82
C PRO A 24 -17.23 -39.94 30.33
N ALA A 25 -16.24 -39.87 31.22
CA ALA A 25 -15.94 -40.96 32.14
C ALA A 25 -15.54 -40.40 33.52
N THR A 26 -16.35 -40.75 34.51
CA THR A 26 -16.20 -40.44 35.93
C THR A 26 -15.21 -41.41 36.57
N GLY A 27 -14.34 -40.93 37.47
CA GLY A 27 -13.52 -41.76 38.33
C GLY A 27 -12.92 -40.98 39.49
N SER A 28 -13.53 -41.11 40.68
CA SER A 28 -13.06 -40.57 41.95
C SER A 28 -11.71 -41.14 42.39
N GLN A 29 -10.80 -40.29 42.88
CA GLN A 29 -10.04 -40.61 44.10
C GLN A 29 -9.43 -39.34 44.71
N ALA A 30 -9.71 -39.14 45.99
CA ALA A 30 -9.12 -38.11 46.83
C ALA A 30 -7.71 -38.54 47.26
N ALA A 31 -6.75 -37.64 47.14
CA ALA A 31 -5.49 -37.70 47.87
C ALA A 31 -5.07 -36.28 48.25
N THR A 32 -5.06 -36.04 49.55
CA THR A 32 -4.61 -34.85 50.25
C THR A 32 -3.11 -34.66 50.01
N GLY A 33 -2.72 -33.55 49.37
CA GLY A 33 -1.32 -33.16 49.14
C GLY A 33 -1.18 -31.63 49.17
N ALA A 34 -0.19 -31.16 49.93
CA ALA A 34 0.07 -29.77 50.30
C ALA A 34 0.18 -28.78 49.12
N PRO A 35 -0.08 -27.47 49.32
CA PRO A 35 0.07 -26.47 48.26
C PRO A 35 1.56 -26.23 47.99
N ALA A 36 2.07 -26.80 46.90
CA ALA A 36 3.34 -26.37 46.31
C ALA A 36 3.08 -25.04 45.59
N ALA A 37 3.79 -23.99 46.01
CA ALA A 37 3.78 -22.71 45.34
C ALA A 37 4.28 -22.87 43.89
N THR A 38 3.36 -22.81 42.94
CA THR A 38 3.67 -22.70 41.51
C THR A 38 4.28 -21.32 41.31
N THR A 39 5.60 -21.26 41.20
CA THR A 39 6.27 -20.12 40.56
C THR A 39 5.74 -20.04 39.13
N ALA A 40 4.83 -19.11 38.89
CA ALA A 40 4.38 -18.76 37.55
C ALA A 40 5.62 -18.31 36.78
N SER A 41 6.09 -19.15 35.85
CA SER A 41 7.09 -18.76 34.87
C SER A 41 6.57 -17.52 34.16
N ALA A 42 7.29 -16.41 34.31
CA ALA A 42 7.04 -15.22 33.52
C ALA A 42 7.01 -15.62 32.04
N PRO A 43 6.06 -15.12 31.24
CA PRO A 43 6.03 -15.43 29.81
C PRO A 43 7.37 -15.02 29.22
N THR A 44 8.08 -16.00 28.65
CA THR A 44 9.27 -15.74 27.85
C THR A 44 8.87 -14.74 26.77
N PRO A 45 9.51 -13.57 26.66
CA PRO A 45 9.18 -12.62 25.60
C PRO A 45 9.35 -13.34 24.27
N THR A 46 8.24 -13.49 23.53
CA THR A 46 8.27 -13.93 22.14
C THR A 46 9.22 -12.99 21.39
N PRO A 47 10.31 -13.48 20.78
CA PRO A 47 11.16 -12.61 19.97
C PRO A 47 10.30 -11.92 18.92
N THR A 48 10.23 -10.59 19.01
CA THR A 48 9.66 -9.75 17.96
C THR A 48 10.44 -10.07 16.68
N PRO A 49 9.77 -10.47 15.58
CA PRO A 49 10.47 -10.77 14.34
C PRO A 49 11.26 -9.53 13.91
N THR A 50 12.58 -9.64 13.85
CA THR A 50 13.43 -8.60 13.28
C THR A 50 13.06 -8.47 11.80
N PRO A 51 12.65 -7.27 11.32
CA PRO A 51 12.37 -7.08 9.91
C PRO A 51 13.59 -7.46 9.09
N LYS A 52 13.38 -8.22 8.01
CA LYS A 52 14.45 -8.61 7.13
C LYS A 52 15.01 -7.35 6.46
N ALA A 53 16.30 -7.10 6.64
CA ALA A 53 16.98 -6.00 5.95
C ALA A 53 17.24 -6.44 4.50
N TYR A 54 16.49 -5.87 3.56
CA TYR A 54 16.74 -6.05 2.12
C TYR A 54 17.79 -5.05 1.64
N THR A 55 18.65 -5.48 0.71
CA THR A 55 19.56 -4.56 0.00
C THR A 55 18.87 -3.90 -1.20
N ALA A 56 19.46 -2.84 -1.74
CA ALA A 56 18.93 -2.17 -2.93
C ALA A 56 18.87 -3.13 -4.12
N GLU A 57 19.88 -4.00 -4.27
CA GLU A 57 19.96 -5.01 -5.33
C GLU A 57 18.87 -6.06 -5.19
N GLU A 58 18.56 -6.49 -3.97
CA GLU A 58 17.47 -7.43 -3.71
C GLU A 58 16.11 -6.82 -4.04
N LEU A 59 15.86 -5.57 -3.63
CA LEU A 59 14.63 -4.86 -3.99
C LEU A 59 14.51 -4.63 -5.51
N SER A 60 15.60 -4.23 -6.17
CA SER A 60 15.65 -4.12 -7.63
C SER A 60 15.41 -5.46 -8.34
N ALA A 61 15.91 -6.57 -7.79
CA ALA A 61 15.67 -7.90 -8.33
C ALA A 61 14.21 -8.34 -8.16
N VAL A 62 13.53 -7.93 -7.09
CA VAL A 62 12.07 -8.09 -6.96
C VAL A 62 11.36 -7.31 -8.06
N LEU A 63 11.67 -6.02 -8.21
CA LEU A 63 11.04 -5.16 -9.23
C LEU A 63 11.26 -5.67 -10.67
N ALA A 64 12.45 -6.20 -10.98
CA ALA A 64 12.77 -6.72 -12.31
C ALA A 64 11.95 -7.97 -12.71
N GLN A 65 11.36 -8.66 -11.73
CA GLN A 65 10.48 -9.81 -11.96
C GLN A 65 9.01 -9.40 -12.15
N LEU A 66 8.66 -8.18 -11.76
CA LEU A 66 7.29 -7.70 -11.82
C LEU A 66 6.89 -7.29 -13.25
N GLN A 67 5.60 -7.45 -13.49
CA GLN A 67 4.92 -7.01 -14.69
C GLN A 67 3.69 -6.20 -14.29
N ASP A 68 3.31 -5.24 -15.13
CA ASP A 68 2.03 -4.55 -15.00
C ASP A 68 0.86 -5.46 -15.43
N SER A 69 -0.37 -4.94 -15.31
CA SER A 69 -1.60 -5.66 -15.68
C SER A 69 -1.67 -6.06 -17.17
N SER A 70 -0.86 -5.44 -18.03
CA SER A 70 -0.76 -5.74 -19.45
C SER A 70 0.40 -6.71 -19.77
N GLY A 71 1.10 -7.23 -18.76
CA GLY A 71 2.23 -8.14 -18.93
C GLY A 71 3.55 -7.44 -19.32
N ARG A 72 3.63 -6.11 -19.21
CA ARG A 72 4.89 -5.39 -19.47
C ARG A 72 5.76 -5.41 -18.23
N LYS A 73 7.04 -5.68 -18.41
CA LYS A 73 8.02 -5.62 -17.32
C LYS A 73 8.18 -4.19 -16.81
N LEU A 74 8.38 -4.05 -15.50
CA LEU A 74 8.79 -2.78 -14.93
C LEU A 74 10.21 -2.44 -15.36
N SER A 75 10.40 -1.19 -15.79
CA SER A 75 11.72 -0.59 -15.97
C SER A 75 12.23 -0.15 -14.61
N VAL A 76 13.21 -0.89 -14.08
CA VAL A 76 13.86 -0.55 -12.80
C VAL A 76 14.74 0.68 -12.99
N MET A 77 14.58 1.67 -12.13
CA MET A 77 15.39 2.89 -12.13
C MET A 77 16.80 2.58 -11.62
N ALA A 78 17.82 3.20 -12.23
CA ALA A 78 19.16 3.16 -11.68
C ALA A 78 19.18 3.90 -10.32
N SER A 79 19.99 3.41 -9.38
CA SER A 79 20.04 3.99 -8.02
C SER A 79 20.43 5.47 -8.02
N SER A 80 21.28 5.91 -8.96
CA SER A 80 21.63 7.33 -9.15
C SER A 80 20.43 8.18 -9.57
N ASP A 81 19.61 7.65 -10.47
CA ASP A 81 18.45 8.37 -11.03
C ASP A 81 17.34 8.44 -9.99
N LEU A 82 17.17 7.36 -9.20
CA LEU A 82 16.26 7.34 -8.06
C LEU A 82 16.69 8.35 -6.99
N ALA A 83 17.97 8.37 -6.61
CA ALA A 83 18.49 9.35 -5.65
C ALA A 83 18.30 10.79 -6.15
N GLY A 84 18.57 11.05 -7.43
CA GLY A 84 18.30 12.34 -8.06
C GLY A 84 16.82 12.73 -8.02
N SER A 85 15.93 11.76 -8.27
CA SER A 85 14.47 11.96 -8.24
C SER A 85 13.96 12.28 -6.82
N ILE A 86 14.52 11.62 -5.80
CA ILE A 86 14.20 11.87 -4.39
C ILE A 86 14.65 13.28 -3.98
N GLU A 87 15.89 13.66 -4.30
CA GLU A 87 16.40 15.00 -3.98
C GLU A 87 15.63 16.09 -4.71
N GLN A 88 15.26 15.85 -5.97
CA GLN A 88 14.37 16.73 -6.71
C GLN A 88 12.99 16.83 -6.05
N GLY A 89 12.41 15.70 -5.61
CA GLY A 89 11.16 15.66 -4.87
C GLY A 89 11.23 16.46 -3.57
N LYS A 90 12.30 16.31 -2.80
CA LYS A 90 12.55 17.11 -1.57
C LYS A 90 12.64 18.60 -1.86
N ALA A 91 13.39 18.99 -2.89
CA ALA A 91 13.50 20.40 -3.29
C ALA A 91 12.13 20.96 -3.70
N LEU A 92 11.35 20.17 -4.43
CA LEU A 92 9.99 20.53 -4.82
C LEU A 92 9.09 20.71 -3.59
N ILE A 93 9.05 19.75 -2.67
CA ILE A 93 8.29 19.82 -1.41
C ILE A 93 8.73 21.00 -0.54
N ALA A 94 10.02 21.28 -0.49
CA ALA A 94 10.55 22.45 0.24
C ALA A 94 10.03 23.77 -0.37
N SER A 95 9.84 23.80 -1.69
CA SER A 95 9.28 24.95 -2.43
C SER A 95 7.75 25.03 -2.42
N MET A 96 7.06 24.01 -1.89
CA MET A 96 5.60 23.97 -1.80
C MET A 96 5.10 24.77 -0.59
N ASP A 97 4.17 25.69 -0.87
CA ASP A 97 3.27 26.26 0.12
C ASP A 97 1.94 25.50 0.09
N VAL A 98 1.60 24.84 1.19
CA VAL A 98 0.39 24.02 1.31
C VAL A 98 -0.54 24.66 2.32
N GLN A 99 -1.81 24.80 1.96
CA GLN A 99 -2.87 25.24 2.86
C GLN A 99 -3.95 24.16 2.96
N PRO A 100 -4.33 23.71 4.18
CA PRO A 100 -3.76 24.09 5.47
C PRO A 100 -2.29 23.66 5.67
N ALA A 101 -1.53 24.38 6.51
CA ALA A 101 -0.09 24.13 6.67
C ALA A 101 0.20 22.77 7.30
N GLU A 102 -0.70 22.30 8.18
CA GLU A 102 -0.70 20.97 8.76
C GLU A 102 -0.81 19.84 7.71
N CYS A 103 -1.26 20.15 6.50
CA CYS A 103 -1.39 19.19 5.40
C CYS A 103 -0.13 19.08 4.53
N LYS A 104 0.95 19.81 4.85
CA LYS A 104 2.18 19.79 4.06
C LYS A 104 2.80 18.39 3.94
N GLU A 105 2.77 17.61 5.02
CA GLU A 105 3.26 16.23 5.03
C GLU A 105 2.40 15.31 4.15
N MET A 106 1.08 15.49 4.18
CA MET A 106 0.16 14.75 3.30
C MET A 106 0.37 15.11 1.83
N ALA A 107 0.54 16.40 1.51
CA ALA A 107 0.89 16.84 0.16
C ALA A 107 2.19 16.20 -0.32
N ALA A 108 3.21 16.13 0.53
CA ALA A 108 4.47 15.46 0.23
C ALA A 108 4.29 13.95 -0.03
N SER A 109 3.34 13.30 0.66
CA SER A 109 3.07 11.87 0.52
C SER A 109 2.38 11.47 -0.79
N THR A 110 1.88 12.44 -1.57
CA THR A 110 1.25 12.18 -2.89
C THR A 110 2.28 11.82 -3.97
N GLY A 111 3.56 12.08 -3.72
CA GLY A 111 4.67 11.73 -4.61
C GLY A 111 5.42 10.47 -4.19
N VAL A 112 6.61 10.28 -4.77
CA VAL A 112 7.55 9.24 -4.31
C VAL A 112 7.95 9.56 -2.85
N PRO A 113 7.88 8.60 -1.92
CA PRO A 113 8.25 8.83 -0.54
C PRO A 113 9.70 9.35 -0.44
N ALA A 114 9.86 10.57 0.05
CA ALA A 114 11.17 11.15 0.34
C ALA A 114 11.64 10.69 1.72
N LEU A 115 12.07 9.43 1.81
CA LEU A 115 12.51 8.81 3.05
C LEU A 115 14.04 8.90 3.16
N ASP A 116 14.52 9.39 4.29
CA ASP A 116 15.95 9.47 4.59
C ASP A 116 16.46 8.19 5.24
N GLY A 117 17.70 7.79 4.92
CA GLY A 117 18.37 6.66 5.57
C GLY A 117 17.82 5.27 5.23
N VAL A 118 16.86 5.18 4.31
CA VAL A 118 16.25 3.91 3.88
C VAL A 118 16.92 3.35 2.63
N VAL A 119 16.83 2.05 2.45
CA VAL A 119 17.20 1.38 1.22
C VAL A 119 15.97 1.34 0.32
N MET A 120 16.08 1.87 -0.91
CA MET A 120 14.96 1.97 -1.85
C MET A 120 15.31 1.45 -3.24
N ALA A 121 14.28 0.94 -3.92
CA ALA A 121 14.30 0.70 -5.35
C ALA A 121 12.95 1.12 -5.95
N ALA A 122 12.96 1.60 -7.19
CA ALA A 122 11.75 2.00 -7.90
C ALA A 122 11.72 1.39 -9.30
N GLY A 123 10.53 0.98 -9.74
CA GLY A 123 10.28 0.46 -11.07
C GLY A 123 9.03 1.10 -11.65
N GLN A 124 9.03 1.35 -12.96
CA GLN A 124 7.89 1.98 -13.63
C GLN A 124 7.53 1.25 -14.92
N SER A 125 6.25 1.28 -15.27
CA SER A 125 5.74 0.86 -16.58
C SER A 125 4.93 1.99 -17.19
N LEU A 126 5.14 2.22 -18.49
CA LEU A 126 4.49 3.25 -19.28
C LEU A 126 3.78 2.63 -20.46
N ASP A 127 2.49 2.91 -20.59
CA ASP A 127 1.69 2.60 -21.77
C ASP A 127 1.41 3.88 -22.56
N ALA A 128 2.20 4.14 -23.59
CA ALA A 128 1.94 5.28 -24.45
C ALA A 128 0.63 5.13 -25.26
N ALA A 129 0.18 3.90 -25.54
CA ALA A 129 -1.04 3.66 -26.31
C ALA A 129 -2.30 3.88 -25.49
N ALA A 130 -2.30 3.41 -24.23
CA ALA A 130 -3.39 3.65 -23.28
C ALA A 130 -3.26 4.97 -22.51
N GLY A 131 -2.16 5.69 -22.67
CA GLY A 131 -1.86 6.91 -21.91
C GLY A 131 -1.79 6.66 -20.41
N SER A 132 -1.31 5.48 -19.99
CA SER A 132 -1.27 5.07 -18.59
C SER A 132 0.15 4.90 -18.09
N MET A 133 0.34 5.14 -16.80
CA MET A 133 1.60 4.86 -16.11
C MET A 133 1.33 4.15 -14.79
N THR A 134 2.27 3.30 -14.42
CA THR A 134 2.34 2.71 -13.08
C THR A 134 3.77 2.79 -12.57
N MET A 135 3.94 3.09 -11.29
CA MET A 135 5.21 3.10 -10.61
C MET A 135 5.05 2.31 -9.31
N LEU A 136 6.06 1.53 -8.96
CA LEU A 136 6.17 0.86 -7.68
C LEU A 136 7.52 1.21 -7.05
N THR A 137 7.48 1.69 -5.82
CA THR A 137 8.64 1.89 -4.97
C THR A 137 8.61 0.88 -3.83
N LEU A 138 9.77 0.28 -3.54
CA LEU A 138 10.00 -0.56 -2.38
C LEU A 138 11.01 0.13 -1.48
N ALA A 139 10.73 0.21 -0.19
CA ALA A 139 11.62 0.82 0.80
C ALA A 139 11.76 -0.06 2.05
N THR A 140 12.96 -0.19 2.59
CA THR A 140 13.23 -0.90 3.86
C THR A 140 14.21 -0.11 4.73
N GLY A 141 14.33 -0.50 6.00
CA GLY A 141 15.06 0.26 7.02
C GLY A 141 14.27 1.45 7.55
N LEU A 142 12.93 1.35 7.49
CA LEU A 142 12.01 2.35 8.03
C LEU A 142 12.21 2.45 9.54
N ASP A 143 12.23 3.68 10.07
CA ASP A 143 12.28 3.88 11.51
C ASP A 143 10.93 3.56 12.19
N GLU A 144 10.97 3.35 13.51
CA GLU A 144 9.78 3.01 14.30
C GLU A 144 8.72 4.13 14.29
N ALA A 145 9.13 5.40 14.11
CA ALA A 145 8.21 6.52 14.06
C ALA A 145 7.42 6.54 12.75
N PHE A 146 8.05 6.19 11.63
CA PHE A 146 7.38 6.00 10.34
C PHE A 146 6.36 4.86 10.43
N VAL A 147 6.77 3.70 10.95
CA VAL A 147 5.88 2.54 11.11
C VAL A 147 4.69 2.89 12.01
N ALA A 148 4.91 3.57 13.14
CA ALA A 148 3.83 4.01 14.02
C ALA A 148 2.94 5.09 13.38
N GLY A 149 3.52 5.95 12.54
CA GLY A 149 2.85 7.03 11.81
C GLY A 149 1.89 6.55 10.72
N THR A 150 2.10 5.35 10.16
CA THR A 150 1.20 4.78 9.13
C THR A 150 -0.27 4.70 9.59
N ALA A 151 -0.52 4.45 10.87
CA ALA A 151 -1.87 4.43 11.44
C ALA A 151 -2.50 5.84 11.58
N ALA A 152 -1.68 6.87 11.76
CA ALA A 152 -2.13 8.26 11.80
C ALA A 152 -2.42 8.81 10.40
N GLN A 153 -1.86 8.17 9.38
CA GLN A 153 -1.94 8.60 7.99
C GLN A 153 -3.36 8.57 7.42
N GLU A 154 -4.20 7.60 7.83
CA GLU A 154 -5.64 7.59 7.50
C GLU A 154 -6.39 8.80 8.08
N GLN A 155 -6.06 9.18 9.32
CA GLN A 155 -6.69 10.32 9.99
C GLN A 155 -6.23 11.65 9.36
N GLN A 156 -4.95 11.74 9.02
CA GLN A 156 -4.39 12.88 8.30
C GLN A 156 -4.98 12.99 6.90
N LEU A 157 -5.19 11.89 6.18
CA LEU A 157 -5.85 11.85 4.88
C LEU A 157 -7.27 12.43 4.96
N ALA A 158 -8.05 12.07 5.99
CA ALA A 158 -9.38 12.63 6.19
C ALA A 158 -9.33 14.14 6.47
N ALA A 159 -8.41 14.57 7.35
CA ALA A 159 -8.23 15.98 7.72
C ALA A 159 -7.71 16.86 6.56
N CYS A 160 -6.93 16.27 5.65
CA CYS A 160 -6.28 16.93 4.51
C CYS A 160 -6.89 16.55 3.16
N SER A 161 -8.15 16.12 3.17
CA SER A 161 -8.91 15.68 1.99
C SER A 161 -9.10 16.78 0.94
N ALA A 162 -8.98 18.04 1.32
CA ALA A 162 -8.91 19.17 0.40
C ALA A 162 -7.84 20.13 0.87
N MET A 163 -6.93 20.48 -0.03
CA MET A 163 -5.85 21.42 0.22
C MET A 163 -5.52 22.21 -1.05
N THR A 164 -4.89 23.35 -0.86
CA THR A 164 -4.36 24.15 -1.95
C THR A 164 -2.85 24.11 -1.89
N MET A 165 -2.21 23.79 -3.01
CA MET A 165 -0.77 23.68 -3.14
C MET A 165 -0.26 24.73 -4.10
N THR A 166 0.73 25.52 -3.69
CA THR A 166 1.39 26.51 -4.53
C THR A 166 2.84 26.10 -4.75
N VAL A 167 3.24 25.99 -6.02
CA VAL A 167 4.59 25.64 -6.44
C VAL A 167 5.07 26.67 -7.44
N SER A 168 6.18 27.35 -7.14
CA SER A 168 6.75 28.38 -8.04
C SER A 168 5.74 29.46 -8.47
N GLY A 169 4.80 29.82 -7.58
CA GLY A 169 3.75 30.81 -7.85
C GLY A 169 2.55 30.30 -8.64
N VAL A 170 2.51 29.00 -9.00
CA VAL A 170 1.34 28.35 -9.59
C VAL A 170 0.57 27.66 -8.48
N THR A 171 -0.69 28.04 -8.32
CA THR A 171 -1.60 27.47 -7.32
C THR A 171 -2.48 26.41 -8.00
N ALA A 172 -2.57 25.25 -7.37
CA ALA A 172 -3.48 24.17 -7.76
C ALA A 172 -4.26 23.70 -6.54
N ASP A 173 -5.55 23.46 -6.73
CA ASP A 173 -6.36 22.78 -5.72
C ASP A 173 -6.09 21.28 -5.82
N VAL A 174 -5.97 20.63 -4.67
CA VAL A 174 -5.69 19.21 -4.54
C VAL A 174 -6.75 18.58 -3.64
N THR A 175 -7.43 17.57 -4.16
CA THR A 175 -8.40 16.78 -3.41
C THR A 175 -7.86 15.38 -3.23
N LEU A 176 -7.85 14.89 -1.99
CA LEU A 176 -7.55 13.50 -1.66
C LEU A 176 -8.85 12.77 -1.33
N THR A 177 -9.15 11.74 -2.11
CA THR A 177 -10.30 10.87 -1.89
C THR A 177 -9.80 9.51 -1.41
N PRO A 178 -10.14 9.05 -0.19
CA PRO A 178 -9.79 7.70 0.24
C PRO A 178 -10.44 6.66 -0.67
N LEU A 179 -9.73 5.57 -0.92
CA LEU A 179 -10.20 4.46 -1.73
C LEU A 179 -10.33 3.22 -0.86
N ASP A 180 -11.47 2.56 -0.96
CA ASP A 180 -11.72 1.32 -0.25
C ASP A 180 -10.91 0.18 -0.87
N ALA A 181 -10.28 -0.62 0.00
CA ALA A 181 -9.71 -1.94 -0.29
C ALA A 181 -8.97 -2.07 -1.64
N VAL A 182 -7.72 -1.60 -1.68
CA VAL A 182 -6.82 -1.80 -2.83
C VAL A 182 -5.90 -2.99 -2.58
N GLY A 183 -5.97 -3.99 -3.46
CA GLY A 183 -5.20 -5.23 -3.33
C GLY A 183 -5.69 -6.13 -2.19
N THR A 184 -4.83 -7.03 -1.75
CA THR A 184 -5.11 -8.06 -0.73
C THR A 184 -4.30 -7.88 0.56
N ILE A 185 -3.35 -6.94 0.60
CA ILE A 185 -2.50 -6.70 1.76
C ILE A 185 -3.31 -5.97 2.85
N PRO A 186 -3.44 -6.54 4.06
CA PRO A 186 -4.16 -5.87 5.16
C PRO A 186 -3.50 -4.54 5.56
N GLY A 187 -4.32 -3.53 5.86
CA GLY A 187 -3.83 -2.21 6.26
C GLY A 187 -3.25 -1.38 5.11
N THR A 188 -3.58 -1.73 3.86
CA THR A 188 -3.22 -0.89 2.71
C THR A 188 -3.99 0.43 2.77
N LEU A 189 -3.25 1.53 2.85
CA LEU A 189 -3.76 2.87 2.69
C LEU A 189 -3.84 3.19 1.20
N ALA A 190 -4.99 3.58 0.68
CA ALA A 190 -5.12 4.00 -0.70
C ALA A 190 -5.97 5.26 -0.84
N PHE A 191 -5.58 6.12 -1.78
CA PHE A 191 -6.29 7.34 -2.07
C PHE A 191 -6.08 7.79 -3.51
N ARG A 192 -7.09 8.47 -4.05
CA ARG A 192 -7.01 9.22 -5.30
C ARG A 192 -6.63 10.66 -4.98
N THR A 193 -5.64 11.18 -5.68
CA THR A 193 -5.25 12.59 -5.66
C THR A 193 -5.74 13.23 -6.95
N ASP A 194 -6.65 14.19 -6.85
CA ASP A 194 -7.11 15.01 -7.96
C ASP A 194 -6.46 16.39 -7.86
N THR A 195 -5.63 16.75 -8.85
CA THR A 195 -5.01 18.08 -8.94
C THR A 195 -5.70 18.90 -10.02
N PHE A 196 -6.31 20.02 -9.62
CA PHE A 196 -7.02 20.94 -10.51
C PHE A 196 -6.04 21.99 -11.04
N LEU A 197 -5.71 21.87 -12.32
CA LEU A 197 -4.79 22.78 -12.99
C LEU A 197 -5.53 24.04 -13.47
N SER A 198 -4.79 25.15 -13.58
CA SER A 198 -5.32 26.46 -13.97
C SER A 198 -5.92 26.52 -15.38
N ASP A 199 -5.67 25.53 -16.23
CA ASP A 199 -6.28 25.38 -17.56
C ASP A 199 -7.63 24.62 -17.53
N GLY A 200 -8.11 24.25 -16.34
CA GLY A 200 -9.33 23.48 -16.13
C GLY A 200 -9.15 21.98 -16.29
N GLN A 201 -7.93 21.49 -16.53
CA GLN A 201 -7.64 20.07 -16.54
C GLN A 201 -7.55 19.52 -15.11
N VAL A 202 -7.97 18.27 -14.94
CA VAL A 202 -7.82 17.53 -13.68
C VAL A 202 -6.82 16.41 -13.92
N GLN A 203 -5.76 16.39 -13.12
CA GLN A 203 -4.81 15.30 -13.09
C GLN A 203 -5.13 14.39 -11.91
N SER A 204 -5.60 13.18 -12.20
CA SER A 204 -5.93 12.18 -11.20
C SER A 204 -4.84 11.11 -11.10
N VAL A 205 -4.41 10.82 -9.88
CA VAL A 205 -3.40 9.79 -9.57
C VAL A 205 -3.91 8.92 -8.44
N ILE A 206 -3.85 7.61 -8.62
CA ILE A 206 -4.12 6.61 -7.57
C ILE A 206 -2.81 6.31 -6.86
N THR A 207 -2.79 6.45 -5.54
CA THR A 207 -1.66 6.06 -4.70
C THR A 207 -2.13 5.01 -3.71
N ALA A 208 -1.36 3.94 -3.55
CA ALA A 208 -1.60 2.95 -2.51
C ALA A 208 -0.28 2.57 -1.84
N GLN A 209 -0.33 2.48 -0.51
CA GLN A 209 0.79 2.20 0.36
C GLN A 209 0.46 1.02 1.25
N ALA A 210 1.36 0.05 1.31
CA ALA A 210 1.23 -1.11 2.18
C ALA A 210 2.55 -1.33 2.91
N LEU A 211 2.49 -1.85 4.13
CA LEU A 211 3.67 -2.25 4.90
C LEU A 211 3.59 -3.74 5.18
N GLN A 212 4.56 -4.51 4.68
CA GLN A 212 4.62 -5.95 4.91
C GLN A 212 6.08 -6.37 5.13
N GLN A 213 6.31 -7.16 6.19
CA GLN A 213 7.64 -7.70 6.54
C GLN A 213 8.75 -6.65 6.68
N GLY A 214 8.41 -5.41 7.05
CA GLY A 214 9.39 -4.31 7.18
C GLY A 214 9.79 -3.67 5.84
N VAL A 215 9.03 -3.94 4.78
CA VAL A 215 9.13 -3.27 3.49
C VAL A 215 7.88 -2.44 3.27
N LEU A 216 8.06 -1.14 3.01
CA LEU A 216 7.00 -0.26 2.52
C LEU A 216 6.93 -0.42 1.01
N PHE A 217 5.72 -0.65 0.53
CA PHE A 217 5.36 -0.67 -0.87
C PHE A 217 4.60 0.60 -1.15
N THR A 218 4.97 1.32 -2.20
CA THR A 218 4.21 2.49 -2.67
C THR A 218 3.95 2.31 -4.15
N ALA A 219 2.71 2.02 -4.51
CA ALA A 219 2.27 1.92 -5.88
C ALA A 219 1.52 3.19 -6.27
N VAL A 220 1.83 3.70 -7.46
CA VAL A 220 1.21 4.89 -8.04
C VAL A 220 0.74 4.56 -9.44
N ALA A 221 -0.49 4.91 -9.79
CA ALA A 221 -1.04 4.76 -11.13
C ALA A 221 -1.71 6.04 -11.60
N ALA A 222 -1.50 6.40 -12.86
CA ALA A 222 -2.19 7.51 -13.50
C ALA A 222 -2.62 7.13 -14.93
N GLY A 223 -3.67 7.79 -15.42
CA GLY A 223 -4.25 7.53 -16.74
C GLY A 223 -4.84 6.11 -16.91
N GLY A 224 -5.06 5.71 -18.16
CA GLY A 224 -5.73 4.45 -18.51
C GLY A 224 -7.20 4.62 -18.86
N GLU A 225 -7.92 3.50 -18.91
CA GLU A 225 -9.30 3.47 -19.43
C GLU A 225 -10.32 4.01 -18.42
N SER A 226 -10.08 3.80 -17.12
CA SER A 226 -10.94 4.27 -16.03
C SER A 226 -10.22 4.29 -14.69
N GLU A 227 -10.80 4.98 -13.72
CA GLU A 227 -10.34 4.95 -12.33
C GLU A 227 -10.34 3.54 -11.74
N ALA A 228 -11.43 2.79 -11.89
CA ALA A 228 -11.54 1.43 -11.37
C ALA A 228 -10.43 0.52 -11.91
N GLU A 229 -10.06 0.72 -13.17
CA GLU A 229 -8.95 0.01 -13.78
C GLU A 229 -7.59 0.46 -13.21
N ALA A 230 -7.35 1.75 -13.01
CA ALA A 230 -6.15 2.26 -12.33
C ALA A 230 -6.01 1.74 -10.88
N VAL A 231 -7.12 1.65 -10.14
CA VAL A 231 -7.18 1.06 -8.80
C VAL A 231 -6.81 -0.42 -8.84
N ALA A 232 -7.40 -1.19 -9.78
CA ALA A 232 -7.10 -2.60 -9.95
C ALA A 232 -5.62 -2.85 -10.31
N ARG A 233 -5.04 -2.04 -11.20
CA ARG A 233 -3.60 -2.11 -11.52
C ARG A 233 -2.73 -1.87 -10.30
N THR A 234 -3.07 -0.86 -9.50
CA THR A 234 -2.32 -0.48 -8.31
C THR A 234 -2.32 -1.62 -7.30
N GLY A 235 -3.50 -2.19 -7.00
CA GLY A 235 -3.63 -3.32 -6.08
C GLY A 235 -2.90 -4.57 -6.56
N ALA A 236 -3.06 -4.95 -7.84
CA ALA A 236 -2.39 -6.11 -8.41
C ALA A 236 -0.85 -5.99 -8.35
N LEU A 237 -0.32 -4.78 -8.52
CA LEU A 237 1.12 -4.53 -8.46
C LEU A 237 1.66 -4.64 -7.04
N LEU A 238 0.92 -4.14 -6.04
CA LEU A 238 1.24 -4.33 -4.62
C LEU A 238 1.24 -5.82 -4.24
N ASP A 239 0.18 -6.53 -4.59
CA ASP A 239 0.04 -7.96 -4.27
C ASP A 239 1.14 -8.80 -4.91
N SER A 240 1.48 -8.50 -6.16
CA SER A 240 2.54 -9.20 -6.89
C SER A 240 3.91 -8.95 -6.24
N ALA A 241 4.18 -7.73 -5.80
CA ALA A 241 5.42 -7.40 -5.11
C ALA A 241 5.52 -8.09 -3.75
N ALA A 242 4.43 -8.08 -2.98
CA ALA A 242 4.36 -8.75 -1.69
C ALA A 242 4.57 -10.27 -1.80
N ALA A 243 4.03 -10.91 -2.85
CA ALA A 243 4.19 -12.34 -3.09
C ALA A 243 5.64 -12.75 -3.42
N LEU A 244 6.47 -11.82 -3.89
CA LEU A 244 7.87 -12.07 -4.23
C LEU A 244 8.83 -11.88 -3.05
N LEU A 245 8.39 -11.19 -1.99
CA LEU A 245 9.18 -11.02 -0.78
C LEU A 245 9.07 -12.28 0.10
N LYS A 246 10.24 -12.74 0.54
CA LYS A 246 10.46 -13.96 1.32
C LYS A 246 11.15 -13.64 2.62
#